data_AF-A0A6C0F7N0-F1
#
_entry.id   AF-A0A6C0F7N0-F1
#
_cell.length_a   1.000
_cell.length_b   1.000
_cell.length_c   1.000
_cell.angle_alpha   90.00
_cell.angle_beta   90.00
_cell.angle_gamma   90.00
#
_symmetry.space_group_name_H-M   'P 1'
#
loop_
_entity.id
_entity.type
_entity.pdbx_description
1 polymer ?
#
loop_
_entity_poly.entity_id
_entity_poly.type
_entity_poly.pdbx_seq_one_letter_code
_entity_poly.pdbx_strand_id
1 'polypeptide(L)'
;MENPKNYEKFKSCLKIVMSQTNYNQEEASKKLKKWNNDFIKVIKEYLNPEFQKKKEEKKKSLNQTIIGEIRKFKDKQCLNYIKEKNNEYEINKLLYLNSLKKQDTQADGQTQADGKTQADGQTQADGQTQVDGQTQADGQTQADGQTQSQDKININI
;
A
#
# COMPACT_ATOMS: atom_id res chain seq x y z
N MET A 1 41.54 17.86 -8.67
CA MET A 1 40.47 18.64 -9.33
C MET A 1 39.15 18.14 -8.79
N GLU A 2 38.46 18.92 -7.95
CA GLU A 2 37.18 18.51 -7.36
C GLU A 2 36.10 18.39 -8.45
N ASN A 3 35.37 17.27 -8.44
CA ASN A 3 34.29 16.97 -9.37
C ASN A 3 33.26 18.13 -9.39
N PRO A 4 32.90 18.70 -10.56
CA PRO A 4 32.01 19.86 -10.67
C PRO A 4 30.65 19.66 -9.96
N LYS A 5 30.16 18.41 -9.89
CA LYS A 5 28.93 18.07 -9.15
C LYS A 5 29.05 18.31 -7.64
N ASN A 6 30.23 18.15 -7.07
CA ASN A 6 30.47 18.35 -5.63
C ASN A 6 30.52 19.84 -5.29
N TYR A 7 31.07 20.66 -6.19
CA TYR A 7 31.15 22.11 -6.02
C TYR A 7 29.76 22.78 -6.03
N GLU A 8 28.88 22.38 -6.96
CA GLU A 8 27.50 22.91 -6.99
C GLU A 8 26.68 22.48 -5.77
N LYS A 9 26.89 21.24 -5.30
CA LYS A 9 26.32 20.76 -4.04
C LYS A 9 26.80 21.61 -2.85
N PHE A 10 28.11 21.89 -2.79
CA PHE A 10 28.71 22.72 -1.73
C PHE A 10 28.11 24.12 -1.70
N LYS A 11 28.01 24.80 -2.86
CA LYS A 11 27.37 26.12 -2.98
C LYS A 11 25.92 26.12 -2.51
N SER A 12 25.15 25.10 -2.92
CA SER A 12 23.76 24.95 -2.52
C SER A 12 23.63 24.81 -1.01
N CYS A 13 24.46 23.97 -0.39
CA CYS A 13 24.52 23.81 1.07
C CYS A 13 24.95 25.09 1.79
N LEU A 14 25.94 25.82 1.25
CA LEU A 14 26.43 27.08 1.80
C LEU A 14 25.34 28.15 1.83
N LYS A 15 24.59 28.30 0.73
CA LYS A 15 23.46 29.23 0.64
C LYS A 15 22.39 28.91 1.67
N ILE A 16 22.08 27.62 1.88
CA ILE A 16 21.12 27.19 2.91
C ILE A 16 21.62 27.58 4.29
N VAL A 17 22.86 27.21 4.67
CA VAL A 17 23.40 27.56 6.00
C VAL A 17 23.36 29.06 6.26
N MET A 18 23.85 29.88 5.32
CA MET A 18 23.87 31.34 5.48
C MET A 18 22.47 31.97 5.58
N SER A 19 21.44 31.32 5.01
CA SER A 19 20.06 31.79 5.16
C SER A 19 19.44 31.45 6.52
N GLN A 20 19.95 30.41 7.19
CA GLN A 20 19.39 29.86 8.42
C GLN A 20 20.19 30.27 9.67
N THR A 21 21.42 30.74 9.50
CA THR A 21 22.32 31.11 10.61
C THR A 21 22.94 32.49 10.37
N ASN A 22 23.51 33.10 11.42
CA ASN A 22 24.24 34.36 11.27
C ASN A 22 25.70 34.19 10.77
N TYR A 23 26.08 33.00 10.28
CA TYR A 23 27.46 32.71 9.94
C TYR A 23 27.93 33.47 8.70
N ASN A 24 29.17 33.94 8.76
CA ASN A 24 29.84 34.52 7.59
C ASN A 24 30.16 33.43 6.54
N GLN A 25 30.30 33.81 5.27
CA GLN A 25 30.56 32.87 4.17
C GLN A 25 31.78 31.97 4.45
N GLU A 26 32.85 32.53 5.00
CA GLU A 26 34.05 31.77 5.35
C GLU A 26 33.82 30.81 6.52
N GLU A 27 33.11 31.24 7.56
CA GLU A 27 32.81 30.41 8.73
C GLU A 27 31.88 29.26 8.37
N ALA A 28 30.81 29.56 7.61
CA ALA A 28 29.90 28.57 7.08
C ALA A 28 30.64 27.55 6.19
N SER A 29 31.61 28.01 5.38
CA SER A 29 32.44 27.11 4.56
C SER A 29 33.30 26.17 5.41
N LYS A 30 33.91 26.67 6.50
CA LYS A 30 34.72 25.88 7.43
C LYS A 30 33.87 24.85 8.16
N LYS A 31 32.68 25.24 8.63
CA LYS A 31 31.73 24.33 9.29
C LYS A 31 31.20 23.27 8.32
N LEU A 32 30.84 23.63 7.08
CA LEU A 32 30.42 22.66 6.08
C LEU A 32 31.50 21.64 5.74
N LYS A 33 32.77 22.06 5.65
CA LYS A 33 33.90 21.14 5.49
C LYS A 33 34.03 20.21 6.70
N LYS A 34 33.90 20.72 7.93
CA LYS A 34 33.90 19.92 9.17
C LYS A 34 32.80 18.84 9.15
N TRP A 35 31.63 19.15 8.60
CA TRP A 35 30.47 18.26 8.54
C TRP A 35 30.31 17.51 7.21
N ASN A 36 31.35 17.48 6.36
CA ASN A 36 31.31 16.80 5.06
C ASN A 36 30.10 17.21 4.18
N ASN A 37 29.86 18.52 4.08
CA ASN A 37 28.78 19.16 3.32
C ASN A 37 27.36 18.85 3.83
N ASP A 38 27.22 18.36 5.07
CA ASP A 38 25.92 18.17 5.72
C ASP A 38 25.46 19.47 6.39
N PHE A 39 24.71 20.28 5.64
CA PHE A 39 24.17 21.55 6.13
C PHE A 39 23.21 21.36 7.31
N ILE A 40 22.52 20.22 7.42
CA ILE A 40 21.58 19.97 8.52
C ILE A 40 22.36 19.85 9.83
N LYS A 41 23.51 19.16 9.83
CA LYS A 41 24.36 19.07 11.03
C LYS A 41 24.97 20.42 11.41
N VAL A 42 25.35 21.24 10.44
CA VAL A 42 25.82 22.61 10.70
C VAL A 42 24.74 23.45 11.39
N ILE A 43 23.50 23.39 10.88
CA ILE A 43 22.37 24.11 11.47
C ILE A 43 22.04 23.55 12.86
N LYS A 44 22.09 22.22 13.04
CA LYS A 44 21.90 21.60 14.35
C LYS A 44 22.99 21.99 15.35
N GLU A 45 24.25 22.09 14.92
CA GLU A 45 25.37 22.58 15.76
C GLU A 45 25.15 24.04 16.16
N TYR A 46 24.64 24.88 15.25
CA TYR A 46 24.33 26.28 15.53
C TYR A 46 23.23 26.43 16.59
N LEU A 47 22.14 25.66 16.48
CA LEU A 47 21.02 25.70 17.42
C LEU A 47 21.33 25.01 18.75
N ASN A 48 22.09 23.92 18.71
CA ASN A 48 22.47 23.14 19.89
C ASN A 48 23.91 22.61 19.72
N PRO A 49 24.91 23.23 20.35
CA PRO A 49 26.31 22.81 20.25
C PRO A 49 26.55 21.36 20.69
N GLU A 50 25.76 20.83 21.62
CA GLU A 50 25.86 19.45 22.10
C GLU A 50 24.84 18.50 21.42
N PHE A 51 24.33 18.82 20.22
CA PHE A 51 23.30 17.98 19.56
C PHE A 51 23.72 16.52 19.32
N GLN A 52 25.03 16.25 19.27
CA GLN A 52 25.59 14.91 19.13
C GLN A 52 25.66 14.13 20.44
N LYS A 53 25.58 14.81 21.59
CA LYS A 53 25.68 14.16 22.89
C LYS A 53 24.45 13.31 23.07
N LYS A 54 24.62 11.98 23.02
CA LYS A 54 23.56 11.03 23.32
C LYS A 54 23.17 11.27 24.77
N LYS A 55 21.95 11.78 25.02
CA LYS A 55 21.44 11.96 26.38
C LYS A 55 21.58 10.64 27.11
N GLU A 56 22.20 10.67 28.29
CA GLU A 56 22.38 9.49 29.12
C GLU A 56 21.04 8.80 29.31
N GLU A 57 21.00 7.51 29.01
CA GLU A 57 19.77 6.72 29.12
C GLU A 57 19.43 6.57 30.60
N LYS A 58 18.41 7.31 31.05
CA LYS A 58 17.91 7.21 32.42
C LYS A 58 17.49 5.77 32.68
N LYS A 59 18.00 5.17 33.76
CA LYS A 59 17.57 3.84 34.19
C LYS A 59 16.07 3.86 34.44
N LYS A 60 15.33 3.05 33.71
CA LYS A 60 13.89 2.92 33.86
C LYS A 60 13.59 2.03 35.07
N SER A 61 12.61 2.44 35.87
CA SER A 61 12.03 1.53 36.86
C SER A 61 11.34 0.35 36.14
N LEU A 62 11.28 -0.81 36.79
CA LEU A 62 10.58 -1.98 36.28
C LEU A 62 9.15 -1.62 35.83
N ASN A 63 8.44 -0.83 36.63
CA ASN A 63 7.09 -0.37 36.29
C ASN A 63 7.04 0.48 35.00
N GLN A 64 8.04 1.34 34.75
CA GLN A 64 8.11 2.13 33.52
C GLN A 64 8.34 1.25 32.28
N THR A 65 9.11 0.17 32.44
CA THR A 65 9.31 -0.82 31.38
C THR A 65 8.02 -1.55 31.08
N ILE A 66 7.34 -2.05 32.11
CA ILE A 66 6.05 -2.75 31.98
C ILE A 66 4.99 -1.86 31.31
N ILE A 67 4.84 -0.61 31.77
CA ILE A 67 3.91 0.35 31.14
C ILE A 67 4.27 0.59 29.67
N GLY A 68 5.57 0.67 29.35
CA GLY A 68 6.04 0.81 27.99
C GLY A 68 5.68 -0.37 27.09
N GLU A 69 5.76 -1.59 27.61
CA GLU A 69 5.35 -2.81 26.89
C GLU A 69 3.84 -2.87 26.67
N ILE A 70 3.05 -2.53 27.68
CA ILE A 70 1.58 -2.44 27.56
C ILE A 70 1.20 -1.44 26.47
N ARG A 71 1.86 -0.27 26.42
CA ARG A 71 1.62 0.73 25.39
C ARG A 71 1.95 0.19 23.99
N LYS A 72 3.13 -0.40 23.82
CA LYS A 72 3.54 -0.99 22.53
C LYS A 72 2.55 -2.06 22.07
N PHE A 73 2.08 -2.91 22.98
CA PHE A 73 1.10 -3.92 22.68
C PHE A 73 -0.22 -3.29 22.20
N LYS A 74 -0.75 -2.32 22.96
CA LYS A 74 -1.98 -1.61 22.59
C LYS A 74 -1.85 -0.88 21.25
N ASP A 75 -0.73 -0.18 21.03
CA ASP A 75 -0.47 0.55 19.79
C ASP A 75 -0.44 -0.41 18.59
N LYS A 76 0.20 -1.57 18.72
CA LYS A 76 0.22 -2.59 17.66
C LYS A 76 -1.18 -3.10 17.32
N GLN A 77 -2.02 -3.37 18.32
CA GLN A 77 -3.38 -3.82 18.10
C GLN A 77 -4.23 -2.73 17.44
N CYS A 78 -4.11 -1.48 17.89
CA CYS A 78 -4.78 -0.33 17.27
C CYS A 78 -4.35 -0.14 15.80
N LEU A 79 -3.05 -0.22 15.51
CA LEU A 79 -2.53 -0.09 14.15
C LEU A 79 -3.07 -1.19 13.22
N ASN A 80 -3.12 -2.44 13.70
CA ASN A 80 -3.68 -3.55 12.93
C ASN A 80 -5.16 -3.34 12.63
N TYR A 81 -5.95 -2.96 13.64
CA TYR A 81 -7.38 -2.67 13.46
C TYR A 81 -7.62 -1.56 12.42
N ILE A 82 -6.89 -0.45 12.51
CA ILE A 82 -7.01 0.66 11.56
C ILE A 82 -6.63 0.19 10.15
N LYS A 83 -5.56 -0.60 10.02
CA LYS A 83 -5.12 -1.15 8.74
C LYS A 83 -6.18 -2.05 8.11
N GLU A 84 -6.79 -2.94 8.89
CA GLU A 84 -7.86 -3.83 8.44
C GLU A 84 -9.08 -3.04 7.97
N LYS A 85 -9.51 -2.03 8.75
CA LYS A 85 -10.64 -1.17 8.40
C LYS A 85 -10.40 -0.35 7.13
N ASN A 86 -9.20 0.18 6.96
CA ASN A 86 -8.84 0.91 5.74
C ASN A 86 -8.82 -0.03 4.52
N ASN A 87 -8.27 -1.24 4.66
CA ASN A 87 -8.29 -2.23 3.58
C ASN A 87 -9.71 -2.62 3.19
N GLU A 88 -10.58 -2.86 4.17
CA GLU A 88 -12.00 -3.17 3.94
C GLU A 88 -12.70 -2.05 3.17
N TYR A 89 -12.46 -0.79 3.56
CA TYR A 89 -12.99 0.38 2.86
C TYR A 89 -12.53 0.45 1.40
N GLU A 90 -11.24 0.26 1.14
CA GLU A 90 -10.70 0.30 -0.22
C GLU A 90 -11.24 -0.86 -1.08
N ILE A 91 -11.38 -2.07 -0.53
CA ILE A 91 -11.99 -3.21 -1.23
C ILE A 91 -13.44 -2.91 -1.60
N ASN A 92 -14.24 -2.43 -0.65
CA ASN A 92 -15.65 -2.10 -0.88
C ASN A 92 -15.81 -0.98 -1.92
N LYS A 93 -14.95 0.03 -1.85
CA LYS A 93 -14.90 1.12 -2.84
C LYS A 93 -14.58 0.61 -4.24
N LEU A 94 -13.61 -0.29 -4.37
CA LEU A 94 -13.25 -0.90 -5.66
C LEU A 94 -14.38 -1.78 -6.21
N LEU A 95 -15.05 -2.55 -5.36
CA LEU A 95 -16.21 -3.36 -5.73
C LEU A 95 -17.34 -2.49 -6.30
N TYR A 96 -17.66 -1.38 -5.62
CA TYR A 96 -18.67 -0.42 -6.07
C TYR A 96 -18.31 0.22 -7.42
N LEU A 97 -17.05 0.65 -7.60
CA LEU A 97 -16.61 1.20 -8.88
C LEU A 97 -16.69 0.17 -10.01
N ASN A 98 -16.39 -1.10 -9.73
CA ASN A 98 -16.50 -2.18 -10.71
C ASN A 98 -17.95 -2.51 -11.07
N SER A 99 -18.90 -2.43 -10.12
CA SER A 99 -20.32 -2.62 -10.45
C SER A 99 -20.86 -1.52 -11.35
N LEU A 100 -20.45 -0.27 -11.14
CA LEU A 100 -20.82 0.85 -12.02
C LEU A 100 -20.29 0.64 -13.44
N LYS A 101 -19.00 0.31 -13.58
CA LYS A 101 -18.40 0.03 -14.90
C LYS A 101 -19.11 -1.09 -15.66
N LYS A 102 -19.53 -2.15 -14.97
CA LYS A 102 -20.28 -3.26 -15.58
C LYS A 102 -21.66 -2.82 -16.08
N GLN A 103 -22.31 -1.91 -15.37
CA GLN A 103 -23.62 -1.40 -15.74
C GLN A 103 -23.54 -0.51 -17.00
N ASP A 104 -22.49 0.30 -17.13
CA ASP A 104 -22.24 1.08 -18.35
C ASP A 104 -21.95 0.17 -19.56
N THR A 105 -21.22 -0.93 -19.37
CA THR A 105 -20.87 -1.86 -20.45
C THR A 105 -22.08 -2.69 -20.96
N GLN A 106 -23.12 -2.88 -20.12
CA GLN A 106 -24.34 -3.58 -20.50
C GLN A 106 -25.35 -2.67 -21.23
N ALA A 107 -25.25 -1.34 -21.09
CA ALA A 107 -26.13 -0.39 -21.76
C ALA A 107 -25.79 -0.21 -23.25
N ASP A 108 -24.54 -0.43 -23.67
CA ASP A 108 -24.10 -0.32 -25.07
C ASP A 108 -24.40 -1.58 -25.93
N GLY A 109 -25.01 -2.63 -25.36
CA GLY A 109 -25.26 -3.91 -26.04
C GLY A 109 -26.62 -4.07 -26.75
N GLN A 110 -27.54 -3.11 -26.66
CA GLN A 110 -28.83 -3.16 -27.35
C GLN A 110 -28.84 -2.29 -28.62
N THR A 111 -28.12 -2.73 -29.67
CA THR A 111 -28.43 -2.26 -31.02
C THR A 111 -29.21 -3.36 -31.75
N GLN A 112 -30.52 -3.15 -31.90
CA GLN A 112 -31.36 -3.92 -32.81
C GLN A 112 -30.78 -3.80 -34.22
N ALA A 113 -30.29 -4.90 -34.78
CA ALA A 113 -29.97 -4.98 -36.20
C ALA A 113 -31.20 -5.51 -36.96
N ASP A 114 -32.15 -4.60 -37.25
CA ASP A 114 -33.06 -4.77 -38.37
C ASP A 114 -32.25 -4.61 -39.66
N GLY A 115 -32.27 -5.64 -40.52
CA GLY A 115 -31.54 -5.57 -41.79
C GLY A 115 -31.61 -6.84 -42.61
N LYS A 116 -32.75 -7.04 -43.30
CA LYS A 116 -32.85 -7.97 -44.44
C LYS A 116 -31.77 -7.67 -45.47
N THR A 117 -31.04 -8.69 -45.93
CA THR A 117 -30.55 -8.74 -47.33
C THR A 117 -30.46 -10.20 -47.78
N GLN A 118 -31.30 -10.56 -48.76
CA GLN A 118 -31.12 -11.74 -49.61
C GLN A 118 -30.05 -11.44 -50.66
N ALA A 119 -29.15 -12.38 -50.95
CA ALA A 119 -28.59 -12.59 -52.28
C ALA A 119 -27.94 -13.98 -52.38
N ASP A 120 -28.21 -14.64 -53.49
CA ASP A 120 -28.04 -16.06 -53.77
C ASP A 120 -26.59 -16.52 -53.99
N GLY A 121 -26.37 -17.82 -53.76
CA GLY A 121 -25.14 -18.52 -54.13
C GLY A 121 -25.22 -20.02 -53.82
N GLN A 122 -25.95 -20.77 -54.66
CA GLN A 122 -25.90 -22.23 -54.66
C GLN A 122 -24.47 -22.72 -54.95
N THR A 123 -23.94 -23.59 -54.10
CA THR A 123 -23.05 -24.67 -54.55
C THR A 123 -23.28 -25.88 -53.65
N GLN A 124 -23.93 -26.90 -54.22
CA GLN A 124 -23.96 -28.27 -53.67
C GLN A 124 -22.62 -28.94 -53.98
N ALA A 125 -22.00 -29.57 -52.99
CA ALA A 125 -21.20 -30.79 -53.20
C ALA A 125 -21.09 -31.56 -51.88
N ASP A 126 -21.35 -32.86 -52.00
CA ASP A 126 -21.61 -33.84 -50.96
C ASP A 126 -20.50 -34.09 -49.94
N GLY A 127 -20.91 -34.50 -48.74
CA GLY A 127 -20.03 -35.02 -47.71
C GLY A 127 -20.76 -35.32 -46.41
N GLN A 128 -21.64 -36.32 -46.41
CA GLN A 128 -22.23 -36.87 -45.19
C GLN A 128 -21.13 -37.35 -44.24
N THR A 129 -21.15 -36.87 -42.99
CA THR A 129 -20.75 -37.70 -41.85
C THR A 129 -21.58 -37.30 -40.64
N GLN A 130 -22.59 -38.14 -40.35
CA GLN A 130 -23.24 -38.20 -39.04
C GLN A 130 -22.24 -38.74 -38.02
N VAL A 131 -22.09 -38.07 -36.89
CA VAL A 131 -21.85 -38.75 -35.61
C VAL A 131 -22.72 -38.08 -34.56
N ASP A 132 -23.77 -38.79 -34.17
CA ASP A 132 -24.60 -38.52 -33.01
C ASP A 132 -23.78 -38.65 -31.72
N GLY A 133 -23.96 -37.70 -30.82
CA GLY A 133 -23.35 -37.71 -29.50
C GLY A 133 -24.10 -36.80 -28.54
N GLN A 134 -25.36 -37.13 -28.26
CA GLN A 134 -26.09 -36.59 -27.11
C GLN A 134 -25.27 -36.81 -25.84
N THR A 135 -24.91 -35.73 -25.14
CA THR A 135 -24.55 -35.83 -23.72
C THR A 135 -25.65 -35.13 -22.93
N GLN A 136 -26.51 -35.94 -22.30
CA GLN A 136 -27.50 -35.50 -21.32
C GLN A 136 -26.78 -34.95 -20.09
N ALA A 137 -27.20 -33.77 -19.66
CA ALA A 137 -26.86 -33.20 -18.37
C ALA A 137 -27.90 -33.69 -17.34
N ASP A 138 -27.45 -34.36 -16.29
CA ASP A 138 -28.23 -34.50 -15.04
C ASP A 138 -27.25 -34.52 -13.86
N GLY A 139 -27.09 -33.35 -13.23
CA GLY A 139 -26.37 -33.18 -11.98
C GLY A 139 -27.31 -32.58 -10.94
N GLN A 140 -28.11 -33.41 -10.27
CA GLN A 140 -28.73 -33.03 -9.01
C GLN A 140 -27.66 -33.07 -7.91
N THR A 141 -27.40 -31.94 -7.25
CA THR A 141 -26.64 -31.91 -5.99
C THR A 141 -27.59 -31.45 -4.89
N GLN A 142 -28.04 -32.38 -4.06
CA GLN A 142 -28.64 -32.08 -2.76
C GLN A 142 -27.52 -31.76 -1.78
N ALA A 143 -27.61 -30.62 -1.09
CA ALA A 143 -26.71 -30.23 -0.02
C ALA A 143 -27.50 -30.16 1.29
N ASP A 144 -27.47 -31.23 2.08
CA ASP A 144 -27.85 -31.21 3.49
C ASP A 144 -26.61 -31.51 4.33
N GLY A 145 -26.10 -30.48 4.99
CA GLY A 145 -25.00 -30.57 5.95
C GLY A 145 -25.40 -29.90 7.26
N GLN A 146 -26.13 -30.62 8.11
CA GLN A 146 -26.25 -30.30 9.53
C GLN A 146 -24.98 -30.76 10.25
N THR A 147 -24.32 -29.85 10.97
CA THR A 147 -23.34 -30.24 11.99
C THR A 147 -23.67 -29.51 13.29
N GLN A 148 -24.29 -30.22 14.23
CA GLN A 148 -24.23 -29.92 15.65
C GLN A 148 -23.19 -30.86 16.28
N SER A 149 -22.26 -30.31 17.06
CA SER A 149 -21.60 -31.08 18.12
C SER A 149 -21.33 -30.18 19.31
N GLN A 150 -21.95 -30.53 20.43
CA GLN A 150 -21.73 -29.97 21.77
C GLN A 150 -20.47 -30.59 22.36
N ASP A 151 -19.52 -29.76 22.79
CA ASP A 151 -18.50 -30.16 23.75
C ASP A 151 -18.84 -29.59 25.13
N LYS A 152 -19.25 -30.49 26.03
CA LYS A 152 -19.42 -30.23 27.46
C LYS A 152 -18.06 -30.32 28.15
N ILE A 153 -17.64 -29.26 28.84
CA ILE A 153 -16.53 -29.32 29.80
C ILE A 153 -17.12 -29.20 31.21
N ASN A 154 -17.07 -30.30 31.97
CA ASN A 154 -17.40 -30.34 33.39
C ASN A 154 -16.26 -29.71 34.20
N ILE A 155 -16.56 -28.64 34.94
CA ILE A 155 -15.69 -28.11 35.99
C ILE A 155 -16.24 -28.63 37.32
N ASN A 156 -15.49 -29.51 37.99
CA ASN A 156 -15.72 -29.83 39.40
C ASN A 156 -15.14 -28.69 40.26
N ILE A 157 -15.97 -28.24 41.21
CA ILE A 157 -15.65 -27.27 42.26
C ILE A 157 -14.62 -27.84 43.22
#